data_AF-A0A921B568-F1
#
_entry.id   AF-A0A921B568-F1
#
_cell.length_a   1.000
_cell.length_b   1.000
_cell.length_c   1.000
_cell.angle_alpha   90.00
_cell.angle_beta   90.00
_cell.angle_gamma   90.00
#
_symmetry.space_group_name_H-M   'P 1'
#
loop_
_entity.id
_entity.type
_entity.pdbx_description
1 polymer ?
#
loop_
_entity_poly.entity_id
_entity_poly.type
_entity_poly.pdbx_seq_one_letter_code
_entity_poly.pdbx_strand_id
1 'polypeptide(L)' 'MRCGTECFIVTIEQDDAHITKELSARSQIDARKIVKKHYGDGVNIKSVRRKQTHG' A
#
# COMPACT_ATOMS: atom_id res chain seq x y z
N MET A 1 9.04 5.47 21.38
CA MET A 1 8.52 5.61 20.01
C MET A 1 8.55 4.22 19.36
N ARG A 2 7.46 3.44 19.40
CA ARG A 2 7.44 2.10 18.79
C ARG A 2 7.32 2.27 17.29
N CYS A 3 8.41 2.07 16.55
CA CYS A 3 8.37 1.99 15.09
C CYS A 3 7.68 0.68 14.68
N GLY A 4 6.35 0.62 14.85
CA GLY A 4 5.50 -0.48 14.39
C GLY A 4 5.13 -0.29 12.94
N THR A 5 6.11 -0.26 12.05
CA THR A 5 5.86 -0.34 10.61
C THR A 5 5.54 -1.78 10.26
N GLU A 6 4.29 -2.04 9.87
CA GLU A 6 3.85 -3.32 9.33
C GLU A 6 4.04 -3.30 7.81
N CYS A 7 4.21 -4.48 7.21
CA CYS A 7 4.25 -4.62 5.76
C CYS A 7 2.82 -4.73 5.21
N PHE A 8 2.50 -3.90 4.23
CA PHE A 8 1.24 -3.92 3.49
C PHE A 8 1.49 -4.25 2.03
N ILE A 9 0.61 -5.06 1.47
CA ILE A 9 0.51 -5.31 0.04
C ILE A 9 -0.60 -4.42 -0.50
N VAL A 10 -0.26 -3.55 -1.43
CA VAL A 10 -1.19 -2.65 -2.11
C VAL A 10 -1.25 -3.01 -3.58
N THR A 11 -2.47 -3.18 -4.09
CA THR A 11 -2.74 -3.33 -5.52
C THR A 11 -3.37 -2.05 -6.02
N ILE A 12 -2.72 -1.44 -7.00
CA ILE A 12 -3.18 -0.25 -7.71
C ILE A 12 -3.46 -0.58 -9.17
N GLU A 13 -4.35 0.20 -9.77
CA GLU A 13 -4.59 0.21 -11.20
C GLU A 13 -4.03 1.53 -11.76
N GLN A 14 -3.13 1.42 -12.73
CA GLN A 14 -2.47 2.53 -13.41
C GLN A 14 -2.28 2.13 -14.88
N ASP A 15 -2.69 3.01 -15.80
CA ASP A 15 -2.57 2.76 -17.25
C ASP A 15 -3.18 1.42 -17.70
N ASP A 16 -4.38 1.09 -17.20
CA ASP A 16 -5.08 -0.19 -17.42
C ASP A 16 -4.35 -1.46 -16.90
N ALA A 17 -3.20 -1.29 -16.23
CA ALA A 17 -2.44 -2.38 -15.63
C ALA A 17 -2.65 -2.46 -14.11
N HIS A 18 -2.75 -3.69 -13.60
CA HIS A 18 -2.78 -3.95 -12.15
C HIS A 18 -1.37 -4.15 -11.63
N ILE A 19 -0.90 -3.20 -10.82
CA ILE A 19 0.42 -3.22 -10.21
C ILE A 19 0.25 -3.54 -8.74
N THR A 20 0.92 -4.60 -8.28
CA THR A 20 0.98 -4.93 -6.86
C THR A 20 2.34 -4.53 -6.29
N LYS A 21 2.34 -3.83 -5.16
CA LYS A 21 3.54 -3.36 -4.46
C LYS A 21 3.45 -3.66 -2.98
N GLU A 22 4.61 -3.89 -2.40
CA GLU A 22 4.77 -4.05 -0.96
C GLU A 22 5.37 -2.76 -0.39
N LEU A 23 4.80 -2.28 0.71
CA LEU A 23 5.30 -1.08 1.37
C LEU A 23 5.14 -1.20 2.89
N SER A 24 6.05 -0.55 3.60
CA SER A 24 5.99 -0.43 5.06
C SER A 24 5.13 0.79 5.43
N ALA A 25 4.12 0.57 6.26
CA ALA A 25 3.26 1.64 6.77
C ALA A 25 2.84 1.36 8.21
N ARG A 26 2.32 2.39 8.88
CA ARG A 26 1.79 2.22 10.25
C ARG A 26 0.36 1.71 10.29
N SER A 27 -0.37 1.84 9.18
CA SER A 27 -1.77 1.43 9.04
C SER A 27 -2.15 1.37 7.57
N GLN A 28 -3.31 0.80 7.25
CA GLN A 28 -3.83 0.81 5.87
C GLN A 28 -4.06 2.24 5.35
N ILE A 29 -4.47 3.17 6.21
CA ILE A 29 -4.69 4.58 5.83
C ILE A 29 -3.36 5.22 5.44
N ASP A 30 -2.32 4.96 6.24
CA ASP A 30 -0.97 5.43 5.98
C ASP A 30 -0.41 4.83 4.68
N ALA A 31 -0.65 3.53 4.43
CA ALA A 31 -0.30 2.86 3.18
C ALA A 31 -0.93 3.53 1.96
N ARG A 32 -2.23 3.88 2.02
CA ARG A 32 -2.92 4.60 0.94
C ARG A 32 -2.32 5.99 0.69
N LYS A 33 -1.97 6.72 1.76
CA LYS A 33 -1.33 8.05 1.64
C LYS A 33 0.04 7.95 0.97
N ILE A 34 0.85 6.97 1.35
CA ILE A 34 2.16 6.72 0.74
C ILE A 34 1.99 6.44 -0.76
N VAL A 35 1.07 5.56 -1.13
CA VAL A 35 0.79 5.21 -2.53
C VAL A 35 0.31 6.42 -3.33
N LYS A 36 -0.66 7.18 -2.82
CA LYS A 36 -1.09 8.43 -3.47
C LYS A 36 0.05 9.44 -3.63
N LYS A 37 0.91 9.59 -2.63
CA LYS A 37 2.08 10.48 -2.70
C LYS A 37 3.08 10.03 -3.77
N HIS A 38 3.23 8.72 -3.96
CA HIS A 38 4.23 8.15 -4.86
C HIS A 38 3.75 8.05 -6.32
N TYR A 39 2.46 7.80 -6.54
CA TYR A 39 1.86 7.60 -7.87
C TYR A 39 0.97 8.77 -8.33
N GLY A 40 0.72 9.75 -7.45
CA GLY A 40 -0.18 10.88 -7.70
C GLY A 40 -1.64 10.58 -7.37
N ASP A 41 -2.50 11.61 -7.39
CA ASP A 41 -3.93 11.48 -7.06
C ASP A 41 -4.75 10.73 -8.12
N GLY A 42 -4.19 10.48 -9.30
CA GLY A 42 -4.83 9.69 -10.36
C GLY A 42 -4.79 8.17 -10.16
N VAL A 43 -4.08 7.69 -9.13
CA VAL A 43 -3.93 6.25 -8.89
C VAL A 43 -5.19 5.64 -8.27
N ASN A 44 -5.72 4.58 -8.88
CA ASN A 44 -6.87 3.87 -8.35
C ASN A 44 -6.42 2.71 -7.45
N ILE A 45 -6.63 2.84 -6.13
CA ILE A 45 -6.24 1.80 -5.17
C ILE A 45 -7.34 0.74 -5.10
N LYS A 46 -7.09 -0.45 -5.66
CA LYS A 46 -8.04 -1.58 -5.66
C LYS A 46 -8.07 -2.32 -4.33
N SER A 47 -6.90 -2.57 -3.73
CA SER A 47 -6.80 -3.35 -2.49
C SER A 47 -5.61 -2.94 -1.65
N VAL A 48 -5.79 -2.94 -0.32
CA VAL A 48 -4.74 -2.75 0.67
C VAL A 48 -4.91 -3.81 1.74
N ARG A 49 -3.93 -4.70 1.89
CA ARG A 49 -3.96 -5.75 2.91
C ARG A 49 -2.64 -5.82 3.65
N ARG A 50 -2.67 -6.22 4.93
CA ARG A 50 -1.44 -6.53 5.65
C ARG A 50 -0.83 -7.79 5.07
N LYS A 51 0.49 -7.80 4.92
CA LYS A 51 1.24 -9.03 4.64
C LYS A 51 1.22 -9.83 5.94
N GLN A 52 0.34 -10.82 6.03
CA GLN A 52 0.42 -11.82 7.09
C GLN A 52 1.66 -12.66 6.79
N THR A 53 2.72 -12.48 7.57
CA THR A 53 3.77 -13.48 7.68
C THR A 53 3.11 -14.70 8.31
N HIS A 54 2.86 -15.75 7.51
CA HIS A 54 2.44 -17.04 8.05
C HIS A 54 3.61 -17.52 8.92
N GLY A 55 3.38 -17.57 10.23
CA GLY A 55 4.29 -18.21 11.19
C GLY A 55 4.11 -19.72 11.14
#